data_AF-A0A957S8F7-F1
#
_entry.id   AF-A0A957S8F7-F1
#
_cell.length_a   1.000
_cell.length_b   1.000
_cell.length_c   1.000
_cell.angle_alpha   90.00
_cell.angle_beta   90.00
_cell.angle_gamma   90.00
#
_symmetry.space_group_name_H-M   'P 1'
#
loop_
_entity.id
_entity.type
_entity.pdbx_description
1 polymer ?
#
loop_
_entity_poly.entity_id
_entity_poly.type
_entity_poly.pdbx_seq_one_letter_code
_entity_poly.pdbx_strand_id
1 'polypeptide(L)' 'PNVRIMESEVEDVPWKDDLVTASPAIVDGHMQTPTGLGWGADINEEVARAHPWQKGKQAI' A
#
# COMPACT_ATOMS: atom_id res chain seq x y z
N PRO A 1 -16.74 17.57 2.51
CA PRO A 1 -15.60 18.48 2.75
C PRO A 1 -15.46 18.75 4.24
N ASN A 2 -14.60 17.94 4.89
CA ASN A 2 -14.47 17.83 6.35
C ASN A 2 -13.39 16.80 6.73
N VAL A 3 -12.42 16.55 5.84
CA VAL A 3 -11.29 15.66 6.12
C VAL A 3 -10.29 16.40 7.02
N ARG A 4 -9.88 15.77 8.11
CA ARG A 4 -8.96 16.35 9.11
C ARG A 4 -7.54 15.80 9.03
N ILE A 5 -7.42 14.50 8.76
CA ILE A 5 -6.17 13.75 8.64
C ILE A 5 -6.47 12.44 7.88
N MET A 6 -5.46 11.85 7.27
CA MET A 6 -5.49 10.53 6.67
C MET A 6 -4.28 9.75 7.20
N GLU A 7 -4.53 8.60 7.80
CA GLU A 7 -3.48 7.75 8.35
C GLU A 7 -2.64 7.12 7.23
N SER A 8 -1.36 6.92 7.48
CA SER A 8 -0.45 6.21 6.58
C SER A 8 0.60 5.47 7.40
N GLU A 9 0.82 4.21 7.05
CA GLU A 9 1.84 3.36 7.66
C GLU A 9 3.05 3.28 6.73
N VAL A 10 4.21 3.71 7.23
CA VAL A 10 5.46 3.76 6.46
C VAL A 10 6.25 2.47 6.63
N GLU A 11 6.22 1.89 7.83
CA GLU A 11 7.00 0.73 8.21
C GLU A 11 6.14 -0.53 8.07
N ASP A 12 6.51 -1.41 7.14
CA ASP A 12 5.84 -2.71 6.95
C ASP A 12 6.82 -3.72 6.35
N VAL A 13 6.33 -4.89 5.96
CA VAL A 13 7.05 -5.95 5.28
C VAL A 13 7.81 -5.42 4.04
N PRO A 14 9.04 -5.92 3.78
CA PRO A 14 9.88 -5.40 2.69
C PRO A 14 9.25 -5.46 1.29
N TRP A 15 8.24 -6.31 1.10
CA TRP A 15 7.54 -6.53 -0.16
C TRP A 15 6.23 -5.74 -0.31
N LYS A 16 5.84 -4.91 0.69
CA LYS A 16 4.57 -4.16 0.67
C LYS A 16 4.43 -3.31 -0.60
N ASP A 17 5.46 -2.55 -0.92
CA ASP A 17 5.39 -1.60 -2.03
C ASP A 17 5.35 -2.31 -3.39
N ASP A 18 5.88 -3.54 -3.48
CA ASP A 18 5.80 -4.38 -4.67
C ASP A 18 4.39 -4.98 -4.89
N LEU A 19 3.54 -4.98 -3.86
CA LEU A 19 2.17 -5.52 -3.94
C LEU A 19 1.26 -4.67 -4.81
N VAL A 20 1.59 -3.39 -5.02
CA VAL A 20 0.83 -2.45 -5.84
C VAL A 20 1.65 -1.98 -7.02
N THR A 21 1.00 -1.69 -8.15
CA THR A 21 1.69 -1.19 -9.34
C THR A 21 2.20 0.24 -9.21
N ALA A 22 1.70 1.00 -8.23
CA ALA A 22 2.16 2.34 -7.90
C ALA A 22 1.98 2.63 -6.41
N SER A 23 3.05 3.12 -5.76
CA SER A 23 3.02 3.55 -4.37
C SER A 23 2.53 5.01 -4.25
N PRO A 24 1.81 5.37 -3.17
CA PRO A 24 1.46 6.76 -2.89
C PRO A 24 2.69 7.67 -2.79
N ALA A 25 2.66 8.81 -3.48
CA ALA A 25 3.70 9.82 -3.34
C ALA A 25 3.46 10.68 -2.10
N ILE A 26 4.41 10.68 -1.16
CA ILE A 26 4.40 11.56 0.02
C ILE A 26 5.39 12.71 -0.21
N VAL A 27 4.89 13.95 -0.15
CA VAL A 27 5.70 15.17 -0.27
C VAL A 27 5.35 16.08 0.90
N ASP A 28 6.36 16.53 1.65
CA ASP A 28 6.22 17.40 2.81
C ASP A 28 5.18 16.91 3.84
N GLY A 29 5.14 15.60 4.08
CA GLY A 29 4.22 14.96 5.03
C GLY A 29 2.78 14.82 4.53
N HIS A 30 2.52 15.02 3.24
CA HIS A 30 1.19 14.91 2.64
C HIS A 30 1.19 13.90 1.50
N MET A 31 0.20 13.00 1.49
CA MET A 31 -0.05 12.12 0.34
C MET A 31 -0.64 12.92 -0.81
N GLN A 32 -0.04 12.80 -1.99
CA GLN A 32 -0.60 13.36 -3.22
C GLN A 32 -1.74 12.48 -3.73
N THR A 33 -2.79 13.12 -4.25
CA THR A 33 -3.89 12.41 -4.92
C THR A 33 -3.36 11.75 -6.20
N PRO A 34 -3.55 10.43 -6.40
CA PRO A 34 -3.12 9.75 -7.61
C PRO A 34 -3.78 10.32 -8.87
N THR A 35 -3.04 10.35 -9.98
CA THR A 35 -3.53 10.79 -11.29
C THR A 35 -3.81 9.64 -12.26
N GLY A 36 -3.51 8.41 -11.85
CA GLY A 36 -3.81 7.20 -12.61
C GLY A 36 -5.31 6.91 -12.68
N LEU A 37 -5.71 6.00 -13.56
CA LEU A 37 -7.10 5.58 -13.69
C LEU A 37 -7.57 4.83 -12.42
N GLY A 38 -8.87 4.95 -12.11
CA GLY A 38 -9.47 4.26 -10.97
C GLY A 38 -8.87 4.71 -9.63
N TRP A 39 -8.35 3.75 -8.86
CA TRP A 39 -7.70 4.01 -7.57
C TRP A 39 -6.27 4.57 -7.71
N GLY A 40 -5.74 4.63 -8.92
CA GLY A 40 -4.36 5.09 -9.19
C GLY A 40 -3.29 4.02 -9.05
N ALA A 41 -3.68 2.79 -8.70
CA ALA A 41 -2.83 1.60 -8.66
C ALA A 41 -3.69 0.33 -8.82
N ASP A 42 -3.04 -0.76 -9.22
CA ASP A 42 -3.60 -2.11 -9.28
C ASP A 42 -2.80 -3.05 -8.37
N ILE A 43 -3.34 -4.23 -8.08
CA ILE A 43 -2.65 -5.27 -7.32
C ILE A 43 -1.69 -6.04 -8.25
N ASN A 44 -0.44 -6.19 -7.82
CA ASN A 44 0.50 -7.11 -8.41
C ASN A 44 0.21 -8.54 -7.93
N GLU A 45 -0.53 -9.30 -8.73
CA GLU A 45 -0.96 -10.65 -8.36
C GLU A 45 0.19 -11.66 -8.18
N GLU A 46 1.33 -11.45 -8.85
CA GLU A 46 2.50 -12.32 -8.68
C GLU A 46 3.06 -12.20 -7.25
N VAL A 47 3.22 -10.97 -6.77
CA VAL A 47 3.67 -10.68 -5.40
C VAL A 47 2.63 -11.17 -4.38
N ALA A 48 1.35 -10.96 -4.64
CA ALA A 48 0.28 -11.47 -3.78
C ALA A 48 0.32 -13.00 -3.64
N ARG A 49 0.53 -13.72 -4.75
CA ARG A 49 0.66 -15.19 -4.74
C ARG A 49 1.94 -15.69 -4.08
N ALA A 50 3.02 -14.92 -4.14
CA ALA A 50 4.29 -15.24 -3.48
C ALA A 50 4.20 -15.11 -1.94
N HIS A 51 3.27 -14.29 -1.43
CA HIS A 51 3.11 -14.00 0.00
C HIS A 51 1.72 -14.41 0.53
N PRO A 52 1.32 -15.70 0.41
CA PRO A 52 0.03 -16.13 0.90
C PRO A 52 0.01 -16.10 2.43
N TRP A 53 -1.12 -15.67 3.00
CA TRP A 53 -1.32 -15.75 4.44
C TRP A 53 -1.31 -17.23 4.90
N GLN A 54 -0.39 -17.56 5.82
CA GLN A 54 -0.27 -18.91 6.38
C GLN A 54 -1.07 -18.99 7.68
N LYS A 55 -2.26 -19.62 7.62
CA LYS A 55 -3.10 -19.87 8.81
C LYS A 55 -2.29 -20.65 9.86
N GLY A 56 -2.03 -20.03 11.01
CA GLY A 56 -1.38 -20.67 12.16
C GLY A 56 0.05 -20.20 12.49
N LYS A 57 0.65 -19.31 11.70
CA LYS A 57 1.81 -18.51 12.16
C LYS A 57 1.28 -17.18 12.68
N GLN A 58 1.06 -17.07 13.99
CA GLN A 58 1.23 -15.77 14.62
C GLN A 58 2.71 -15.43 14.45
N ALA A 59 3.01 -14.33 13.78
CA ALA A 59 4.33 -13.72 13.88
C ALA A 59 4.57 -13.46 15.37
N ILE A 60 5.64 -14.05 15.91
CA ILE A 60 6.10 -13.80 17.27
C ILE A 60 6.68 -12.38 17.32
#